data_AF-A0A0B1SQC2-F1
#
_entry.id   AF-A0A0B1SQC2-F1
#
_cell.length_a   1.000
_cell.length_b   1.000
_cell.length_c   1.000
_cell.angle_alpha   90.00
_cell.angle_beta   90.00
_cell.angle_gamma   90.00
#
_symmetry.space_group_name_H-M   'P 1'
#
loop_
_entity.id
_entity.type
_entity.pdbx_description
1 polymer ?
#
loop_
_entity_poly.entity_id
_entity_poly.type
_entity_poly.pdbx_seq_one_letter_code
_entity_poly.pdbx_strand_id
1 'polypeptide(L)'
;MFQVKYANDFSIKSNRAGTKLLSLIMASFYSYGNLHAPMVMLLSVFGMFSAIVSKTVRVEMIFSAVIDYLGFAPTWEAKTFTMLFICLMVTFFNFLSYCPDCYTVELSMETIVLPNVSLVIILGELIVVCGLYGVKRFFNNVSTMIVGKAVNLRTKASVLERFTSLAGLVLWRVVIPTAIVYSLIAYLLAARTNVEYYDVAAHALLLLPIPLCALYKVFYFYIHRRSLWRLFIPDAELWGPRSSTDRELAEKNEKLVRF
;
A
#
# COMPACT_ATOMS: atom_id res chain seq x y z
N MET A 1 38.07 -15.80 9.18
CA MET A 1 37.67 -15.97 7.77
C MET A 1 36.42 -16.85 7.74
N PHE A 2 35.25 -16.26 8.00
CA PHE A 2 33.98 -16.99 7.99
C PHE A 2 33.55 -17.15 6.52
N GLN A 3 33.37 -18.39 6.08
CA GLN A 3 32.86 -18.69 4.75
C GLN A 3 31.40 -18.22 4.63
N VAL A 4 31.23 -17.04 4.05
CA VAL A 4 29.97 -16.52 3.52
C VAL A 4 29.67 -17.27 2.21
N LYS A 5 29.34 -18.57 2.29
CA LYS A 5 29.04 -19.41 1.11
C LYS A 5 27.54 -19.56 0.81
N TYR A 6 26.68 -19.03 1.68
CA TYR A 6 25.22 -19.09 1.54
C TYR A 6 24.56 -17.73 1.35
N ALA A 7 25.33 -16.63 1.26
CA ALA A 7 24.71 -15.31 1.27
C ALA A 7 24.07 -14.88 -0.05
N ASN A 8 24.42 -15.54 -1.16
CA ASN A 8 23.98 -15.19 -2.50
C ASN A 8 23.47 -16.43 -3.25
N ASP A 9 22.54 -17.18 -2.67
CA ASP A 9 21.83 -18.20 -3.43
C ASP A 9 20.80 -17.52 -4.34
N PHE A 10 21.30 -17.04 -5.49
CA PHE A 10 20.54 -16.32 -6.50
C PHE A 10 19.32 -17.12 -7.01
N SER A 11 19.38 -18.45 -6.92
CA SER A 11 18.26 -19.34 -7.26
C SER A 11 17.03 -19.08 -6.38
N ILE A 12 17.22 -18.73 -5.11
CA ILE A 12 16.14 -18.48 -4.16
C ILE A 12 15.58 -17.07 -4.36
N LYS A 13 16.44 -16.08 -4.64
CA LYS A 13 15.99 -14.70 -4.90
C LYS A 13 15.25 -14.62 -6.25
N SER A 14 15.78 -15.21 -7.33
CA SER A 14 15.16 -15.18 -8.67
C SER A 14 13.79 -15.86 -8.70
N ASN A 15 13.60 -16.93 -7.92
CA ASN A 15 12.30 -17.60 -7.76
C ASN A 15 11.24 -16.72 -7.05
N ARG A 16 11.64 -15.62 -6.40
CA ARG A 16 10.73 -14.69 -5.69
C ARG A 16 10.35 -13.46 -6.53
N ALA A 17 11.06 -13.17 -7.62
CA ALA A 17 10.71 -12.07 -8.51
C ALA A 17 9.49 -12.44 -9.36
N GLY A 18 8.29 -12.31 -8.80
CA GLY A 18 7.04 -12.72 -9.46
C GLY A 18 6.56 -11.76 -10.56
N THR A 19 7.21 -10.62 -10.76
CA THR A 19 6.70 -9.58 -11.67
C THR A 19 7.36 -9.53 -13.05
N LYS A 20 8.44 -10.28 -13.29
CA LYS A 20 9.09 -10.33 -14.60
C LYS A 20 8.49 -11.44 -15.46
N LEU A 21 8.25 -11.13 -16.73
CA LEU A 21 7.76 -12.13 -17.69
C LEU A 21 8.66 -13.36 -17.74
N LEU A 22 9.98 -13.13 -17.78
CA LEU A 22 10.97 -14.19 -17.87
C LEU A 22 10.99 -15.05 -16.61
N SER A 23 10.86 -14.48 -15.41
CA SER A 23 10.83 -15.27 -14.18
C SER A 23 9.55 -16.10 -14.06
N LEU A 24 8.41 -15.58 -14.52
CA LEU A 24 7.15 -16.34 -14.60
C LEU A 24 7.25 -17.51 -15.57
N ILE A 25 7.90 -17.32 -16.73
CA ILE A 25 8.17 -18.38 -17.70
C ILE A 25 9.14 -19.41 -17.11
N MET A 26 10.22 -18.98 -16.47
CA MET A 26 11.18 -19.91 -15.85
C MET A 26 10.56 -20.67 -14.66
N ALA A 27 9.71 -20.02 -13.87
CA ALA A 27 8.97 -20.65 -12.78
C ALA A 27 7.97 -21.69 -13.31
N SER A 28 7.32 -21.43 -14.45
CA SER A 28 6.42 -22.41 -15.06
C SER A 28 7.18 -23.62 -15.61
N PHE A 29 8.34 -23.41 -16.27
CA PHE A 29 9.23 -24.50 -16.67
C PHE A 29 9.75 -25.31 -15.48
N TYR A 30 10.12 -24.65 -14.38
CA TYR A 30 10.57 -25.33 -13.17
C TYR A 30 9.47 -26.18 -12.51
N SER A 31 8.23 -25.67 -12.48
CA SER A 31 7.11 -26.33 -11.80
C SER A 31 6.57 -27.55 -12.54
N TYR A 32 6.49 -27.48 -13.88
CA TYR A 32 5.84 -28.51 -14.70
C TYR A 32 6.82 -29.34 -15.55
N GLY A 33 8.10 -28.94 -15.59
CA GLY A 33 9.13 -29.59 -16.39
C GLY A 33 8.90 -29.54 -17.89
N ASN A 34 9.78 -30.20 -18.66
CA ASN A 34 9.72 -30.21 -20.13
C ASN A 34 8.58 -31.08 -20.71
N LEU A 35 7.94 -31.92 -19.90
CA LEU A 35 6.96 -32.92 -20.35
C LEU A 35 5.53 -32.37 -20.47
N HIS A 36 5.25 -31.18 -19.92
CA HIS A 36 3.92 -30.59 -19.90
C HIS A 36 3.90 -29.19 -20.54
N ALA A 37 4.37 -29.09 -21.79
CA ALA A 37 4.34 -27.86 -22.59
C ALA A 37 3.01 -27.07 -22.55
N PRO A 38 1.81 -27.69 -22.65
CA PRO A 38 0.56 -26.92 -22.57
C PRO A 38 0.32 -26.27 -21.20
N MET A 39 0.74 -26.91 -20.10
CA MET A 39 0.61 -26.35 -18.75
C MET A 39 1.58 -25.19 -18.53
N VAL A 40 2.82 -25.32 -19.04
CA VAL A 40 3.82 -24.24 -19.01
C VAL A 40 3.33 -23.01 -19.77
N MET A 41 2.72 -23.21 -20.95
CA MET A 41 2.15 -22.14 -21.77
C MET A 41 0.94 -21.49 -21.08
N LEU A 42 0.03 -22.29 -20.50
CA LEU A 42 -1.12 -21.76 -19.79
C LEU A 42 -0.70 -20.91 -18.59
N LEU A 43 0.22 -21.42 -17.75
CA LEU A 43 0.70 -20.68 -16.58
C LEU A 43 1.44 -19.40 -16.97
N SER A 44 2.25 -19.41 -18.03
CA SER A 44 2.97 -18.22 -18.49
C SER A 44 2.03 -17.15 -19.05
N VAL A 45 0.97 -17.53 -19.78
CA VAL A 45 -0.06 -16.60 -20.26
C VAL A 45 -0.82 -15.98 -19.08
N PHE A 46 -1.26 -16.79 -18.11
CA PHE A 46 -1.91 -16.26 -16.90
C PHE A 46 -0.99 -15.35 -16.10
N GLY A 47 0.29 -15.73 -15.95
CA GLY A 47 1.30 -14.90 -15.31
C GLY A 47 1.52 -13.57 -16.02
N MET A 48 1.64 -13.59 -17.35
CA MET A 48 1.76 -12.39 -18.18
C MET A 48 0.55 -11.46 -18.00
N PHE A 49 -0.66 -12.01 -18.07
CA PHE A 49 -1.89 -11.25 -17.88
C PHE A 49 -1.94 -10.62 -16.47
N SER A 50 -1.64 -11.40 -15.42
CA SER A 50 -1.58 -10.91 -14.04
C SER A 50 -0.54 -9.80 -13.87
N ALA A 51 0.63 -9.93 -14.49
CA ALA A 51 1.68 -8.92 -14.44
C ALA A 51 1.27 -7.62 -15.15
N ILE A 52 0.61 -7.72 -16.31
CA ILE A 52 0.09 -6.55 -17.04
C ILE A 52 -0.96 -5.83 -16.20
N VAL A 53 -1.97 -6.56 -15.70
CA VAL A 53 -3.04 -5.98 -14.87
C VAL A 53 -2.46 -5.30 -13.63
N SER A 54 -1.53 -5.94 -12.93
CA SER A 54 -0.88 -5.33 -11.76
C SER A 54 -0.13 -4.04 -12.11
N LYS A 55 0.59 -4.00 -13.24
CA LYS A 55 1.28 -2.79 -13.69
C LYS A 55 0.32 -1.68 -14.09
N THR A 56 -0.78 -1.99 -14.77
CA THR A 56 -1.82 -1.02 -15.13
C THR A 56 -2.41 -0.36 -13.89
N VAL A 57 -2.76 -1.14 -12.87
CA VAL A 57 -3.28 -0.61 -11.60
C VAL A 57 -2.26 0.30 -10.92
N ARG A 58 -0.97 -0.07 -10.92
CA ARG A 58 0.10 0.77 -10.35
C ARG A 58 0.27 2.10 -11.09
N VAL A 59 0.21 2.11 -12.41
CA VAL A 59 0.27 3.34 -13.21
C VAL A 59 -0.93 4.23 -12.91
N GLU A 60 -2.12 3.66 -12.81
CA GLU A 60 -3.34 4.40 -12.47
C GLU A 60 -3.28 5.02 -11.06
N MET A 61 -2.70 4.30 -10.09
CA MET A 61 -2.49 4.83 -8.74
C MET A 61 -1.54 6.03 -8.75
N ILE A 62 -0.42 5.96 -9.50
CA ILE A 62 0.53 7.08 -9.63
C ILE A 62 -0.16 8.27 -10.32
N PHE A 63 -0.87 8.01 -11.41
CA PHE A 63 -1.60 9.03 -12.16
C PHE A 63 -2.64 9.75 -11.29
N SER A 64 -3.45 9.00 -10.54
CA SER A 64 -4.45 9.55 -9.62
C SER A 64 -3.80 10.39 -8.53
N ALA A 65 -2.71 9.90 -7.92
CA ALA A 65 -1.98 10.65 -6.89
C ALA A 65 -1.37 11.96 -7.42
N VAL A 66 -0.83 11.98 -8.64
CA VAL A 66 -0.29 13.18 -9.28
C VAL A 66 -1.39 14.20 -9.56
N ILE A 67 -2.54 13.75 -10.08
CA ILE A 67 -3.67 14.64 -10.36
C ILE A 67 -4.21 15.26 -9.08
N ASP A 68 -4.43 14.43 -8.05
CA ASP A 68 -4.95 14.89 -6.76
C ASP A 68 -3.98 15.87 -6.09
N TYR A 69 -2.66 15.62 -6.20
CA TYR A 69 -1.63 16.53 -5.68
C TYR A 69 -1.60 17.88 -6.41
N LEU A 70 -1.74 17.88 -7.73
CA LEU A 70 -1.72 19.10 -8.52
C LEU A 70 -3.06 19.87 -8.47
N GLY A 71 -4.14 19.23 -8.02
CA GLY A 71 -5.48 19.83 -7.97
C GLY A 71 -6.06 20.16 -9.36
N PHE A 72 -5.54 19.54 -10.42
CA PHE A 72 -6.03 19.77 -11.76
C PHE A 72 -7.30 18.95 -12.03
N ALA A 73 -8.34 19.58 -12.58
CA ALA A 73 -9.42 18.88 -13.27
C ALA A 73 -8.96 18.63 -14.71
N PRO A 74 -8.38 17.46 -15.04
CA PRO A 74 -7.62 17.35 -16.27
C PRO A 74 -8.59 17.13 -17.44
N THR A 75 -8.39 17.90 -18.51
CA THR A 75 -9.03 17.63 -19.81
C THR A 75 -8.60 16.25 -20.32
N TRP A 76 -9.39 15.64 -21.20
CA TRP A 76 -9.05 14.32 -21.79
C TRP A 76 -7.63 14.29 -22.40
N GLU A 77 -7.24 15.40 -23.06
CA GLU A 77 -5.92 15.56 -23.65
C GLU A 77 -4.82 15.58 -22.59
N ALA A 78 -4.99 16.34 -21.51
CA ALA A 78 -4.04 16.40 -20.40
C ALA A 78 -3.91 15.04 -19.71
N LYS A 79 -5.02 14.32 -19.49
CA LYS A 79 -4.99 12.95 -18.94
C LYS A 79 -4.14 12.02 -19.79
N THR A 80 -4.38 12.02 -21.10
CA THR A 80 -3.67 11.16 -22.06
C THR A 80 -2.18 11.50 -22.08
N PHE A 81 -1.84 12.80 -22.10
CA PHE A 81 -0.44 13.25 -22.08
C PHE A 81 0.28 12.85 -20.80
N THR A 82 -0.32 13.07 -19.62
CA THR A 82 0.28 12.70 -18.33
C THR A 82 0.46 11.18 -18.22
N MET A 83 -0.53 10.39 -18.65
CA MET A 83 -0.41 8.93 -18.65
C MET A 83 0.72 8.46 -19.57
N LEU A 84 0.80 9.01 -20.79
CA LEU A 84 1.89 8.71 -21.73
C LEU A 84 3.26 9.08 -21.14
N PHE A 85 3.35 10.24 -20.49
CA PHE A 85 4.58 10.71 -19.86
C PHE A 85 5.02 9.78 -18.72
N ILE A 86 4.10 9.36 -17.85
CA ILE A 86 4.38 8.38 -16.79
C ILE A 86 4.87 7.06 -17.40
N CYS A 87 4.18 6.55 -18.42
CA CYS A 87 4.59 5.33 -19.12
C CYS A 87 5.98 5.45 -19.76
N LEU A 88 6.30 6.60 -20.35
CA LEU A 88 7.62 6.87 -20.95
C LEU A 88 8.71 6.91 -19.88
N MET A 89 8.47 7.58 -18.75
CA MET A 89 9.41 7.62 -17.62
C MET A 89 9.64 6.22 -17.04
N VAL A 90 8.58 5.45 -16.79
CA VAL A 90 8.70 4.06 -16.31
C VAL A 90 9.48 3.21 -17.30
N THR A 91 9.23 3.36 -18.59
CA THR A 91 9.97 2.64 -19.64
C THR A 91 11.45 3.03 -19.65
N PHE A 92 11.75 4.32 -19.53
CA PHE A 92 13.13 4.84 -19.45
C PHE A 92 13.87 4.30 -18.21
N PHE A 93 13.26 4.29 -17.04
CA PHE A 93 13.87 3.71 -15.84
C PHE A 93 14.06 2.19 -15.93
N ASN A 94 13.14 1.48 -16.59
CA ASN A 94 13.33 0.05 -16.87
C ASN A 94 14.53 -0.20 -17.80
N PHE A 95 14.83 0.70 -18.73
CA PHE A 95 16.03 0.58 -19.59
C PHE A 95 17.34 0.69 -18.79
N LEU A 96 17.37 1.51 -17.74
CA LEU A 96 18.55 1.62 -16.86
C LEU A 96 18.82 0.31 -16.08
N SER A 97 17.83 -0.57 -15.95
CA SER A 97 17.93 -1.81 -15.18
C SER A 97 18.57 -2.98 -15.95
N TYR A 98 18.95 -2.81 -17.23
CA TYR A 98 19.59 -3.87 -18.03
C TYR A 98 21.09 -4.10 -17.73
N CYS A 99 21.69 -3.33 -16.82
CA CYS A 99 23.06 -3.61 -16.35
C CYS A 99 23.07 -4.85 -15.44
N PRO A 100 24.04 -5.79 -15.56
CA PRO A 100 24.10 -7.01 -14.75
C PRO A 100 24.07 -6.75 -13.24
N ASP A 101 24.76 -5.71 -12.78
CA ASP A 101 24.77 -5.32 -11.37
C ASP A 101 23.43 -4.74 -10.93
N CYS A 102 22.73 -4.02 -11.81
CA CYS A 102 21.40 -3.45 -11.54
C CYS A 102 20.33 -4.53 -11.35
N TYR A 103 20.48 -5.70 -11.97
CA TYR A 103 19.54 -6.81 -11.77
C TYR A 103 19.51 -7.29 -10.32
N THR A 104 20.67 -7.32 -9.65
CA THR A 104 20.75 -7.74 -8.24
C THR A 104 20.08 -6.74 -7.29
N VAL A 105 20.25 -5.45 -7.57
CA VAL A 105 19.60 -4.36 -6.84
C VAL A 105 18.09 -4.41 -7.05
N GLU A 106 17.63 -4.59 -8.29
CA GLU A 106 16.20 -4.68 -8.61
C GLU A 106 15.54 -5.88 -7.91
N LEU A 107 16.22 -7.03 -7.91
CA LEU A 107 15.76 -8.23 -7.23
C LEU A 107 15.67 -8.02 -5.71
N SER A 108 16.64 -7.33 -5.12
CA SER A 108 16.61 -6.96 -3.72
C SER A 108 15.46 -5.98 -3.40
N MET A 109 15.24 -5.01 -4.29
CA MET A 109 14.13 -4.06 -4.18
C MET A 109 12.78 -4.78 -4.18
N GLU A 110 12.56 -5.74 -5.07
CA GLU A 110 11.30 -6.48 -5.18
C GLU A 110 11.05 -7.43 -4.00
N THR A 111 12.10 -8.09 -3.51
CA THR A 111 11.95 -9.20 -2.55
C THR A 111 12.14 -8.81 -1.10
N ILE A 112 12.86 -7.71 -0.83
CA ILE A 112 13.24 -7.27 0.51
C ILE A 112 12.69 -5.87 0.77
N VAL A 113 13.10 -4.87 -0.04
CA VAL A 113 12.82 -3.46 0.28
C VAL A 113 11.34 -3.13 0.17
N LEU A 114 10.70 -3.44 -0.97
CA LEU A 114 9.30 -3.07 -1.20
C LEU A 114 8.35 -3.74 -0.19
N PRO A 115 8.41 -5.06 0.09
CA PRO A 115 7.56 -5.68 1.09
C PRO A 115 7.70 -5.04 2.48
N ASN A 116 8.93 -4.77 2.92
CA ASN A 116 9.19 -4.16 4.22
C ASN A 116 8.67 -2.72 4.30
N VAL A 117 8.98 -1.91 3.29
CA VAL A 117 8.50 -0.54 3.20
C VAL A 117 6.98 -0.52 3.18
N SER A 118 6.33 -1.41 2.42
CA SER A 118 4.87 -1.54 2.43
C SER A 118 4.32 -1.91 3.81
N LEU A 119 4.93 -2.86 4.52
CA LEU A 119 4.50 -3.21 5.88
C LEU A 119 4.62 -2.03 6.85
N VAL A 120 5.72 -1.27 6.78
CA VAL A 120 5.93 -0.08 7.62
C VAL A 120 4.93 1.03 7.29
N ILE A 121 4.67 1.28 6.00
CA ILE A 121 3.68 2.27 5.55
C ILE A 121 2.28 1.86 6.01
N ILE A 122 1.87 0.62 5.76
CA ILE A 122 0.55 0.11 6.17
C ILE A 122 0.41 0.16 7.69
N LEU A 123 1.45 -0.18 8.46
CA LEU A 123 1.43 -0.05 9.91
C LEU A 123 1.26 1.41 10.34
N GLY A 124 1.97 2.33 9.70
CA GLY A 124 1.84 3.77 9.93
C GLY A 124 0.42 4.28 9.64
N GLU A 125 -0.14 3.92 8.48
CA GLU A 125 -1.52 4.24 8.10
C GLU A 125 -2.52 3.68 9.12
N LEU A 126 -2.32 2.43 9.54
CA LEU A 126 -3.20 1.79 10.51
C LEU A 126 -3.14 2.45 11.88
N ILE A 127 -1.96 2.89 12.34
CA ILE A 127 -1.81 3.67 13.57
C ILE A 127 -2.52 5.03 13.45
N VAL A 128 -2.38 5.70 12.31
CA VAL A 128 -3.08 6.98 12.06
C VAL A 128 -4.59 6.78 12.04
N VAL A 129 -5.10 5.78 11.32
CA VAL A 129 -6.54 5.51 11.21
C VAL A 129 -7.12 5.01 12.53
N CYS A 130 -6.48 4.06 13.19
CA CYS A 130 -7.01 3.45 14.41
C CYS A 130 -6.79 4.31 15.65
N GLY A 131 -5.64 5.01 15.72
CA GLY A 131 -5.23 5.81 16.87
C GLY A 131 -5.68 7.27 16.77
N LEU A 132 -5.24 7.99 15.74
CA LEU A 132 -5.48 9.44 15.61
C LEU A 132 -6.88 9.75 15.09
N TYR A 133 -7.30 9.08 14.02
CA TYR A 133 -8.61 9.31 13.41
C TYR A 133 -9.75 8.67 14.22
N GLY A 134 -9.48 7.48 14.76
CA GLY A 134 -10.39 6.72 15.61
C GLY A 134 -11.22 5.71 14.84
N VAL A 135 -11.09 4.43 15.24
CA VAL A 135 -11.77 3.28 14.61
C VAL A 135 -13.29 3.47 14.52
N LYS A 136 -13.93 4.01 15.57
CA LYS A 136 -15.38 4.22 15.60
C LYS A 136 -15.84 5.18 14.50
N ARG A 137 -15.12 6.29 14.30
CA ARG A 137 -15.43 7.29 13.29
C ARG A 137 -15.23 6.71 11.88
N PHE A 138 -14.16 5.96 11.68
CA PHE A 138 -13.89 5.26 10.42
C PHE A 138 -15.03 4.29 10.05
N PHE A 139 -15.43 3.41 10.96
CA PHE A 139 -16.52 2.47 10.71
C PHE A 139 -17.85 3.17 10.44
N ASN A 140 -18.17 4.24 11.15
CA ASN A 140 -19.39 5.01 10.91
C ASN A 140 -19.39 5.61 9.50
N ASN A 141 -18.28 6.21 9.08
CA ASN A 141 -18.16 6.78 7.72
C ASN A 141 -18.30 5.70 6.65
N VAL A 142 -17.58 4.58 6.79
CA VAL A 142 -17.68 3.45 5.86
C VAL A 142 -19.10 2.90 5.80
N SER A 143 -19.76 2.73 6.95
CA SER A 143 -21.15 2.28 7.02
C SER A 143 -22.10 3.24 6.32
N THR A 144 -21.92 4.56 6.49
CA THR A 144 -22.75 5.56 5.80
C THR A 144 -22.57 5.54 4.29
N MET A 145 -21.33 5.34 3.81
CA MET A 145 -21.03 5.26 2.38
C MET A 145 -21.55 3.99 1.72
N ILE A 146 -21.48 2.84 2.41
CA ILE A 146 -21.95 1.55 1.87
C ILE A 146 -23.47 1.49 1.84
N VAL A 147 -24.13 1.89 2.93
CA VAL A 147 -25.57 1.67 3.09
C VAL A 147 -26.39 2.82 2.53
N GLY A 148 -25.78 3.99 2.29
CA GLY A 148 -26.44 5.17 1.68
C GLY A 148 -27.67 5.66 2.43
N LYS A 149 -27.92 5.12 3.63
CA LYS A 149 -29.06 5.41 4.46
C LYS A 149 -28.56 5.79 5.83
N ALA A 150 -29.17 6.82 6.38
CA ALA A 150 -29.17 7.04 7.81
C ALA A 150 -29.65 5.73 8.40
N VAL A 151 -28.84 5.08 9.24
CA VAL A 151 -29.40 4.05 10.09
C VAL A 151 -30.42 4.81 10.93
N ASN A 152 -31.69 4.77 10.53
CA ASN A 152 -32.81 5.05 11.41
C ASN A 152 -32.70 3.97 12.49
N LEU A 153 -31.87 4.22 13.50
CA LEU A 153 -31.52 3.34 14.61
C LEU A 153 -32.74 2.91 15.45
N ARG A 154 -33.94 3.34 15.04
CA ARG A 154 -35.23 2.88 15.54
C ARG A 154 -35.67 1.53 14.96
N THR A 155 -35.15 1.09 13.82
CA THR A 155 -35.33 -0.29 13.36
C THR A 155 -34.23 -1.15 13.97
N LYS A 156 -34.61 -2.11 14.82
CA LYS A 156 -33.74 -3.08 15.48
C LYS A 156 -32.60 -3.53 14.54
N ALA A 157 -31.40 -2.98 14.73
CA ALA A 157 -30.20 -3.50 14.07
C ALA A 157 -30.14 -5.00 14.32
N SER A 158 -30.04 -5.78 13.24
CA SER A 158 -30.01 -7.23 13.35
C SER A 158 -28.82 -7.65 14.23
N VAL A 159 -28.98 -8.73 14.99
CA VAL A 159 -27.88 -9.26 15.83
C VAL A 159 -26.61 -9.48 15.00
N LEU A 160 -26.79 -9.83 13.72
CA LEU A 160 -25.73 -10.00 12.74
C LEU A 160 -24.95 -8.70 12.47
N GLU A 161 -25.61 -7.55 12.27
CA GLU A 161 -24.93 -6.26 12.06
C GLU A 161 -24.10 -5.83 13.26
N ARG A 162 -24.59 -6.08 14.47
CA ARG A 162 -23.83 -5.80 15.71
C ARG A 162 -22.60 -6.69 15.80
N PHE A 163 -22.74 -7.97 15.44
CA PHE A 163 -21.63 -8.91 15.42
C PHE A 163 -20.58 -8.55 14.38
N THR A 164 -20.97 -8.23 13.15
CA THR A 164 -20.02 -7.85 12.08
C THR A 164 -19.30 -6.54 12.40
N SER A 165 -19.98 -5.57 12.99
CA SER A 165 -19.37 -4.32 13.46
C SER A 165 -18.35 -4.56 14.57
N LEU A 166 -18.69 -5.39 15.57
CA LEU A 166 -17.76 -5.74 16.65
C LEU A 166 -16.56 -6.52 16.13
N ALA A 167 -16.78 -7.52 15.26
CA ALA A 167 -15.72 -8.31 14.64
C ALA A 167 -14.79 -7.43 13.80
N GLY A 168 -15.36 -6.51 13.00
CA GLY A 168 -14.59 -5.52 12.25
C GLY A 168 -13.74 -4.64 13.17
N LEU A 169 -14.30 -4.14 14.27
CA LEU A 169 -13.57 -3.30 15.22
C LEU A 169 -12.39 -4.05 15.85
N VAL A 170 -12.58 -5.31 16.26
CA VAL A 170 -11.52 -6.16 16.83
C VAL A 170 -10.43 -6.46 15.80
N LEU A 171 -10.83 -6.81 14.56
CA LEU A 171 -9.90 -7.09 13.46
C LEU A 171 -9.00 -5.88 13.18
N TRP A 172 -9.59 -4.71 13.00
CA TRP A 172 -8.87 -3.48 12.64
C TRP A 172 -8.02 -2.93 13.78
N ARG A 173 -8.49 -3.03 15.03
CA ARG A 173 -7.79 -2.45 16.19
C ARG A 173 -6.68 -3.34 16.75
N VAL A 174 -6.84 -4.66 16.67
CA VAL A 174 -5.95 -5.60 17.38
C VAL A 174 -5.34 -6.62 16.44
N VAL A 175 -6.14 -7.36 15.69
CA VAL A 175 -5.65 -8.53 14.92
C VAL A 175 -4.73 -8.11 13.78
N ILE A 176 -5.15 -7.15 12.94
CA ILE A 176 -4.36 -6.70 11.79
C ILE A 176 -3.05 -6.02 12.23
N PRO A 177 -3.04 -5.03 13.16
CA PRO A 177 -1.78 -4.44 13.60
C PRO A 177 -0.82 -5.45 14.22
N THR A 178 -1.32 -6.37 15.04
CA THR A 178 -0.48 -7.39 15.68
C THR A 178 0.10 -8.38 14.67
N ALA A 179 -0.69 -8.79 13.67
CA ALA A 179 -0.20 -9.62 12.57
C ALA A 179 0.90 -8.91 11.75
N ILE A 180 0.73 -7.63 11.46
CA ILE A 180 1.75 -6.83 10.76
C ILE A 180 3.03 -6.71 11.59
N VAL A 181 2.92 -6.37 12.88
CA VAL A 181 4.08 -6.28 13.78
C VAL A 181 4.78 -7.64 13.90
N TYR A 182 4.03 -8.72 14.06
CA TYR A 182 4.59 -10.07 14.09
C TYR A 182 5.31 -10.41 12.78
N SER A 183 4.72 -10.08 11.62
CA SER A 183 5.34 -10.30 10.32
C SER A 183 6.65 -9.53 10.16
N LEU A 184 6.71 -8.28 10.65
CA LEU A 184 7.90 -7.45 10.62
C LEU A 184 9.00 -7.99 11.54
N ILE A 185 8.65 -8.41 12.76
CA ILE A 185 9.59 -9.03 13.70
C ILE A 185 10.12 -10.35 13.14
N ALA A 186 9.23 -11.22 12.64
CA ALA A 186 9.60 -12.49 12.03
C ALA A 186 10.53 -12.28 10.83
N TYR A 187 10.29 -11.24 10.03
CA TYR A 187 11.16 -10.85 8.94
C TYR A 187 12.54 -10.39 9.43
N LEU A 188 12.60 -9.47 10.40
CA LEU A 188 13.86 -8.93 10.93
C LEU A 188 14.71 -9.99 11.65
N LEU A 189 14.08 -10.99 12.26
CA LEU A 189 14.75 -12.09 12.96
C LEU A 189 15.13 -13.26 12.03
N ALA A 190 14.68 -13.26 10.78
CA ALA A 190 14.98 -14.35 9.86
C ALA A 190 16.46 -14.34 9.47
N ALA A 191 17.23 -15.35 9.90
CA ALA A 191 18.67 -15.47 9.63
C ALA A 191 19.07 -15.51 8.14
N ARG A 192 18.10 -15.54 7.21
CA ARG A 192 18.31 -15.56 5.76
C ARG A 192 18.14 -14.19 5.09
N THR A 193 17.73 -13.15 5.81
CA THR A 193 17.63 -11.80 5.24
C THR A 193 19.00 -11.15 5.25
N ASN A 194 19.78 -11.36 4.19
CA ASN A 194 20.99 -10.58 3.95
C ASN A 194 20.57 -9.21 3.45
N VAL A 195 20.50 -8.22 4.35
CA VAL A 195 20.23 -6.83 4.01
C VAL A 195 21.56 -6.17 3.68
N GLU A 196 21.71 -5.73 2.44
CA GLU A 196 22.92 -5.08 1.95
C GLU A 196 22.84 -3.55 2.17
N TYR A 197 23.96 -2.84 2.10
CA TYR A 197 24.00 -1.40 2.38
C TYR A 197 23.04 -0.59 1.48
N TYR A 198 22.94 -0.97 0.20
CA TYR A 198 22.02 -0.35 -0.75
C TYR A 198 20.54 -0.61 -0.41
N ASP A 199 20.21 -1.75 0.22
CA ASP A 199 18.86 -1.98 0.69
C ASP A 199 18.52 -1.01 1.81
N VAL A 200 19.42 -0.81 2.78
CA VAL A 200 19.22 0.16 3.87
C VAL A 200 19.04 1.57 3.32
N ALA A 201 19.87 1.96 2.35
CA ALA A 201 19.74 3.25 1.67
C ALA A 201 18.38 3.39 0.95
N ALA A 202 17.91 2.34 0.28
CA ALA A 202 16.61 2.32 -0.38
C ALA A 202 15.44 2.38 0.61
N HIS A 203 15.50 1.66 1.74
CA HIS A 203 14.51 1.77 2.81
C HIS A 203 14.45 3.20 3.34
N ALA A 204 15.60 3.82 3.61
CA ALA A 204 15.67 5.20 4.06
C ALA A 204 15.07 6.14 3.00
N LEU A 205 15.48 6.03 1.73
CA LEU A 205 14.98 6.87 0.64
C LEU A 205 13.46 6.79 0.48
N LEU A 206 12.88 5.59 0.58
CA LEU A 206 11.44 5.37 0.40
C LEU A 206 10.61 5.79 1.62
N LEU A 207 11.15 5.64 2.83
CA LEU A 207 10.44 5.99 4.06
C LEU A 207 10.61 7.46 4.48
N LEU A 208 11.73 8.10 4.10
CA LEU A 208 12.10 9.47 4.47
C LEU A 208 11.06 10.56 4.10
N PRO A 209 10.31 10.47 2.99
CA PRO A 209 9.28 11.46 2.68
C PRO A 209 8.23 11.62 3.80
N ILE A 210 7.88 10.53 4.50
CA ILE A 210 6.87 10.55 5.56
C ILE A 210 7.30 11.44 6.75
N PRO A 211 8.45 11.21 7.43
CA PRO A 211 8.90 12.08 8.50
C PRO A 211 9.27 13.48 8.00
N LEU A 212 9.81 13.63 6.78
CA LEU A 212 10.08 14.97 6.23
C LEU A 212 8.80 15.79 6.07
N CYS A 213 7.74 15.22 5.50
CA CYS A 213 6.44 15.90 5.39
C CYS A 213 5.83 16.20 6.77
N ALA A 214 5.97 15.30 7.73
CA ALA A 214 5.50 15.53 9.10
C ALA A 214 6.26 16.68 9.78
N LEU A 215 7.60 16.68 9.70
CA LEU A 215 8.45 17.74 10.24
C LEU A 215 8.17 19.08 9.56
N TYR A 216 8.03 19.09 8.23
CA TYR A 216 7.67 20.28 7.47
C TYR A 216 6.34 20.88 7.96
N LYS A 217 5.29 20.06 8.16
CA LYS A 217 4.00 20.52 8.68
C LYS A 217 4.11 21.05 10.12
N VAL A 218 4.83 20.36 11.00
CA VAL A 218 5.06 20.83 12.38
C VAL A 218 5.79 22.18 12.38
N PHE A 219 6.85 22.30 11.59
CA PHE A 219 7.62 23.53 11.45
C PHE A 219 6.79 24.68 10.87
N TYR A 220 5.98 24.40 9.85
CA TYR A 220 5.06 25.38 9.26
C TYR A 220 4.07 25.91 10.31
N PHE A 221 3.46 25.04 11.12
CA PHE A 221 2.54 25.46 12.18
C PHE A 221 3.23 26.25 13.28
N TYR A 222 4.46 25.86 13.63
CA TYR A 222 5.29 26.57 14.60
C TYR A 222 5.60 28.01 14.16
N ILE A 223 6.06 28.20 12.92
CA ILE A 223 6.34 29.54 12.36
C ILE A 223 5.09 30.42 12.35
N HIS A 224 3.94 29.89 11.95
CA HIS A 224 2.70 30.65 11.83
C HIS A 224 1.95 30.78 13.17
N ARG A 225 2.56 30.40 14.30
CA ARG A 225 1.98 30.42 15.65
C ARG A 225 0.58 29.79 15.73
N ARG A 226 0.34 28.75 14.95
CA ARG A 226 -0.92 27.99 14.97
C ARG A 226 -0.80 26.87 16.02
N SER A 227 -1.92 26.49 16.64
CA SER A 227 -1.92 25.38 17.59
C SER A 227 -1.56 24.06 16.90
N LEU A 228 -0.57 23.34 17.43
CA LEU A 228 -0.15 22.03 16.93
C LEU A 228 -1.29 21.00 16.97
N TRP A 229 -2.23 21.18 17.90
CA TRP A 229 -3.45 20.37 18.00
C TRP A 229 -4.24 20.29 16.68
N ARG A 230 -4.20 21.33 15.84
CA ARG A 230 -4.86 21.32 14.53
C ARG A 230 -4.30 20.28 13.56
N LEU A 231 -3.06 19.82 13.74
CA LEU A 231 -2.47 18.74 12.92
C LEU A 231 -3.17 17.39 13.15
N PHE A 232 -3.73 17.20 14.35
CA PHE A 232 -4.43 15.98 14.75
C PHE A 232 -5.93 16.08 14.55
N ILE A 233 -6.45 17.24 14.12
CA ILE A 233 -7.86 17.37 13.76
C ILE A 233 -8.03 16.71 12.38
N PRO A 234 -8.82 15.63 12.28
CA PRO A 234 -9.00 14.94 11.03
C PRO A 234 -9.79 15.81 10.05
N ASP A 235 -9.27 15.90 8.82
CA ASP A 235 -9.94 16.62 7.75
C ASP A 235 -11.14 15.80 7.22
N ALA A 236 -12.32 16.40 7.29
CA ALA A 236 -13.55 15.76 6.83
C ALA A 236 -13.58 15.62 5.30
N GLU A 237 -12.82 16.44 4.55
CA GLU A 237 -12.75 16.34 3.10
C GLU A 237 -11.90 15.15 2.64
N LEU A 238 -10.88 14.81 3.41
CA LEU A 238 -9.96 13.71 3.10
C LEU A 238 -10.50 12.35 3.53
N TRP A 239 -11.20 12.29 4.67
CA TRP A 239 -11.59 11.02 5.32
C TRP A 239 -13.11 10.83 5.49
N GLY A 240 -13.91 11.82 5.10
CA GLY A 240 -15.37 11.79 5.20
C GLY A 240 -16.04 11.48 3.86
N PRO A 241 -17.36 11.26 3.88
CA PRO A 241 -18.15 11.19 2.66
C PRO A 241 -17.92 12.43 1.77
N ARG A 242 -17.86 12.26 0.44
CA ARG A 242 -17.62 13.38 -0.47
C ARG A 242 -18.81 14.33 -0.56
N SER A 243 -20.04 13.84 -0.37
CA SER A 243 -21.24 14.66 -0.37
C SER A 243 -21.44 15.35 0.99
N SER A 244 -21.89 16.61 0.99
CA SER A 244 -22.19 17.35 2.23
C SER A 244 -23.34 16.71 3.02
N THR A 245 -24.33 16.14 2.33
CA THR A 245 -25.47 15.44 2.93
C THR A 245 -25.04 14.20 3.71
N ASP A 246 -24.12 13.40 3.17
CA ASP A 246 -23.63 12.19 3.84
C ASP A 246 -22.69 12.54 4.99
N ARG A 247 -21.95 13.67 4.91
CA ARG A 247 -21.14 14.17 6.03
C ARG A 247 -22.00 14.53 7.24
N GLU A 248 -23.06 15.31 7.04
CA GLU A 248 -23.99 15.66 8.12
C GLU A 248 -24.62 14.41 8.75
N LEU A 249 -24.90 13.40 7.92
CA LEU A 249 -25.43 12.12 8.36
C LEU A 249 -24.44 11.34 9.22
N ALA A 250 -23.19 11.25 8.77
CA ALA A 250 -22.11 10.59 9.49
C ALA A 250 -21.84 11.26 10.84
N GLU A 251 -21.84 12.59 10.90
CA GLU A 251 -21.69 13.35 12.15
C GLU A 251 -22.85 13.11 13.13
N LYS A 252 -24.09 13.06 12.63
CA LYS A 252 -25.27 12.72 13.46
C LYS A 252 -25.14 11.31 14.03
N ASN A 253 -24.73 10.33 13.20
CA ASN A 253 -24.54 8.95 13.65
C ASN A 253 -23.40 8.83 14.67
N GLU A 254 -22.31 9.57 14.49
CA GLU A 254 -21.20 9.57 15.46
C GLU A 254 -21.64 10.07 16.84
N LYS A 255 -22.43 11.15 16.89
CA LYS A 255 -22.94 11.71 18.16
C LYS A 255 -23.90 10.74 18.87
N LEU A 256 -24.66 9.94 18.13
CA LEU A 256 -25.60 8.96 18.69
C LEU A 256 -24.91 7.72 19.29
N VAL A 257 -23.72 7.36 18.80
CA VAL A 257 -22.91 6.22 19.28
C VAL A 257 -22.03 6.59 20.49
N ARG A 258 -22.03 7.86 20.93
CA ARG A 258 -21.27 8.33 22.11
C ARG A 258 -21.91 7.96 23.46
N PHE A 259 -23.06 7.28 23.47
CA PHE A 259 -23.75 6.82 24.67
C PHE A 259 -23.59 5.32 24.88
#